data_AF-A0A9Q4IW30-F1
#
_entry.id   AF-A0A9Q4IW30-F1
#
_cell.length_a   1.000
_cell.length_b   1.000
_cell.length_c   1.000
_cell.angle_alpha   90.00
_cell.angle_beta   90.00
_cell.angle_gamma   90.00
#
_symmetry.space_group_name_H-M   'P 1'
#
loop_
_entity.id
_entity.type
_entity.pdbx_description
1 polymer ?
#
loop_
_entity_poly.entity_id
_entity_poly.type
_entity_poly.pdbx_seq_one_letter_code
_entity_poly.pdbx_strand_id
1 'polypeptide(L)' 'MAMHTWFECKIRYEKTMENGMIQKVTESYLVDALSFTEAEARIIEEVTPFITGEFTVSDIKRANYSELFVSDEEAA' A
#
# COMPACT_ATOMS: atom_id res chain seq x y z
N MET A 1 -16.17 4.51 -19.73
CA MET A 1 -14.73 4.20 -19.71
C MET A 1 -14.31 4.29 -18.26
N ALA A 2 -13.95 3.17 -17.63
CA ALA A 2 -13.51 3.19 -16.23
C ALA A 2 -12.16 3.90 -16.18
N MET A 3 -12.15 5.14 -15.70
CA MET A 3 -10.95 5.93 -15.55
C MET A 3 -10.34 5.55 -14.21
N HIS A 4 -9.52 4.51 -14.21
CA HIS A 4 -8.81 4.10 -13.00
C HIS A 4 -7.90 5.23 -12.57
N THR A 5 -8.05 5.65 -11.32
CA THR A 5 -7.21 6.67 -10.73
C THR A 5 -6.37 5.99 -9.67
N TRP A 6 -5.11 5.76 -10.03
CA TRP A 6 -4.17 5.09 -9.17
C TRP A 6 -3.64 6.06 -8.12
N PHE A 7 -3.57 5.60 -6.88
CA PHE A 7 -2.94 6.28 -5.77
C PHE A 7 -1.87 5.36 -5.20
N GLU A 8 -0.65 5.89 -5.07
CA GLU A 8 0.41 5.21 -4.34
C GLU A 8 0.32 5.64 -2.87
N CYS A 9 0.00 4.69 -2.00
CA CYS A 9 -0.10 4.85 -0.56
C CYS A 9 1.11 4.18 0.09
N LYS A 10 1.89 4.93 0.87
CA LYS A 10 3.00 4.39 1.67
C LYS A 10 2.55 4.18 3.09
N ILE A 11 2.68 2.96 3.58
CA ILE A 11 2.37 2.61 4.97
C ILE A 11 3.65 2.27 5.69
N ARG A 12 3.83 2.88 6.85
CA ARG A 12 4.90 2.55 7.78
C ARG A 12 4.31 1.87 9.00
N TYR A 13 4.83 0.70 9.31
CA TYR A 13 4.43 -0.07 10.47
C TYR A 13 5.63 -0.78 11.09
N GLU A 14 5.44 -1.18 12.34
CA GLU A 14 6.42 -1.95 13.09
C GLU A 14 6.11 -3.44 12.94
N LYS A 15 7.04 -4.18 12.31
CA LYS A 15 6.94 -5.64 12.18
C LYS A 15 7.91 -6.29 13.16
N THR A 16 7.38 -7.17 14.00
CA THR A 16 8.21 -8.03 14.85
C THR A 16 8.77 -9.15 13.98
N MET A 17 10.07 -9.14 13.75
CA MET A 17 10.76 -10.19 13.02
C MET A 17 10.85 -11.45 13.89
N GLU A 18 11.05 -12.62 13.28
CA GLU A 18 11.13 -13.93 13.99
C GLU A 18 12.25 -13.99 15.05
N ASN A 19 13.23 -13.08 14.97
CA ASN A 19 14.30 -12.91 15.95
C ASN A 19 13.92 -12.04 17.16
N GLY A 20 12.66 -11.60 17.27
CA GLY A 20 12.17 -10.74 18.34
C GLY A 20 12.54 -9.25 18.20
N MET A 21 13.20 -8.85 17.10
CA MET A 21 13.51 -7.45 16.83
C MET A 21 12.32 -6.76 16.16
N ILE A 22 11.91 -5.61 16.72
CA ILE A 22 10.92 -4.73 16.09
C ILE A 22 11.63 -3.93 15.01
N GLN A 23 11.21 -4.08 13.75
CA GLN A 23 11.74 -3.33 12.64
C GLN A 23 10.65 -2.47 12.00
N LYS A 24 10.96 -1.19 11.80
CA LYS A 24 10.11 -0.28 11.04
C LYS A 24 10.24 -0.59 9.56
N VAL A 25 9.19 -1.13 8.99
CA VAL A 25 9.09 -1.38 7.55
C VAL A 25 8.22 -0.29 6.94
N THR A 26 8.53 0.08 5.70
CA THR A 26 7.71 1.00 4.92
C THR A 26 7.37 0.32 3.61
N GLU A 27 6.11 -0.01 3.43
CA GLU A 27 5.59 -0.66 2.23
C GLU A 27 4.82 0.36 1.39
N SER A 28 4.90 0.20 0.08
CA SER A 28 4.21 1.07 -0.88
C SER A 28 3.18 0.25 -1.61
N TYR A 29 1.93 0.69 -1.58
CA TYR A 29 0.81 0.01 -2.19
C TYR A 29 0.17 0.88 -3.25
N LEU A 30 -0.32 0.25 -4.31
CA LEU A 30 -1.07 0.92 -5.35
C LEU A 30 -2.55 0.60 -5.17
N VAL A 31 -3.37 1.62 -4.99
CA VAL A 31 -4.82 1.49 -4.83
C VAL A 31 -5.55 2.27 -5.91
N ASP A 32 -6.59 1.66 -6.48
CA ASP A 32 -7.56 2.37 -7.32
C ASP A 32 -8.61 3.01 -6.42
N ALA A 33 -8.76 4.33 -6.52
CA ALA A 33 -9.69 5.11 -5.72
C ALA A 33 -10.09 6.39 -6.46
N LEU A 34 -11.17 7.04 -6.04
CA LEU A 34 -11.62 8.31 -6.63
C LEU A 34 -11.05 9.55 -5.91
N SER A 35 -10.59 9.39 -4.67
CA SER A 35 -10.07 10.48 -3.83
C SER A 35 -9.02 10.01 -2.83
N PHE A 36 -8.25 10.96 -2.26
CA PHE A 36 -7.25 10.65 -1.22
C PHE A 36 -7.87 9.96 0.00
N THR A 37 -9.04 10.42 0.44
CA THR A 37 -9.74 9.83 1.59
C THR A 37 -10.20 8.40 1.32
N GLU A 38 -10.68 8.14 0.10
CA GLU A 38 -11.08 6.79 -0.30
C GLU A 38 -9.87 5.86 -0.45
N ALA A 39 -8.76 6.38 -1.01
CA ALA A 39 -7.50 5.66 -1.11
C ALA A 39 -6.95 5.29 0.28
N GLU A 40 -7.03 6.22 1.24
CA GLU A 40 -6.62 6.01 2.63
C GLU A 40 -7.49 4.96 3.32
N ALA A 41 -8.82 5.07 3.22
CA ALA A 41 -9.73 4.11 3.82
C ALA A 41 -9.52 2.71 3.25
N ARG A 42 -9.46 2.57 1.92
CA ARG A 42 -9.22 1.27 1.27
C ARG A 42 -7.91 0.65 1.72
N ILE A 43 -6.83 1.42 1.73
CA ILE A 43 -5.54 0.85 2.11
C ILE A 43 -5.54 0.42 3.58
N ILE A 44 -6.13 1.22 4.47
CA ILE A 44 -6.27 0.89 5.89
C ILE A 44 -7.03 -0.43 6.07
N GLU A 45 -8.20 -0.56 5.43
CA GLU A 45 -9.03 -1.76 5.54
C GLU A 45 -8.31 -3.00 5.02
N GLU A 46 -7.58 -2.87 3.92
CA GLU A 46 -6.83 -3.97 3.32
C GLU A 46 -5.63 -4.37 4.18
N VAL A 47 -4.86 -3.42 4.76
CA VAL A 47 -3.65 -3.77 5.53
C VAL A 47 -3.90 -4.13 6.99
N THR A 48 -5.00 -3.67 7.58
CA THR A 48 -5.39 -3.98 8.97
C THR A 48 -5.32 -5.48 9.31
N PRO A 49 -5.83 -6.41 8.47
CA PRO A 49 -5.70 -7.84 8.77
C PRO A 49 -4.27 -8.39 8.65
N PHE A 50 -3.37 -7.72 7.93
CA PHE A 50 -1.99 -8.17 7.73
C PHE A 50 -1.00 -7.57 8.74
N ILE A 51 -1.35 -6.43 9.34
CA ILE A 51 -0.49 -5.71 10.30
C ILE A 51 -1.08 -5.86 11.70
N THR A 52 -0.35 -6.55 12.57
CA THR A 52 -0.67 -6.60 14.00
C THR A 52 0.04 -5.46 14.73
N GLY A 53 -0.65 -4.34 14.96
CA GLY A 53 -0.12 -3.20 15.72
C GLY A 53 -0.54 -1.83 15.18
N GLU A 54 0.13 -0.78 15.65
CA GLU A 54 -0.04 0.58 15.10
C GLU A 54 0.69 0.70 13.75
N PHE A 55 0.01 1.27 12.78
CA PHE A 55 0.59 1.65 11.49
C PHE A 55 0.20 3.09 11.16
N THR A 56 1.00 3.70 10.28
CA THR A 56 0.79 5.09 9.86
C THR A 56 0.91 5.19 8.35
N VAL A 57 -0.08 5.84 7.73
CA VAL A 57 0.03 6.21 6.32
C VAL A 57 0.99 7.39 6.23
N SER A 58 2.16 7.15 5.65
CA SER A 58 3.26 8.12 5.57
C SER A 58 3.15 9.05 4.37
N ASP A 59 2.56 8.59 3.27
CA ASP A 59 2.41 9.37 2.04
C ASP A 59 1.24 8.82 1.22
N ILE A 60 0.46 9.70 0.61
CA ILE A 60 -0.56 9.34 -0.38
C ILE A 60 -0.38 10.29 -1.57
N LYS A 61 0.00 9.74 -2.71
CA LYS A 61 0.18 10.52 -3.94
C LYS A 61 -0.66 9.93 -5.07
N ARG A 62 -1.25 10.82 -5.87
CA ARG A 62 -1.93 10.41 -7.09
C ARG A 62 -0.89 9.99 -8.11
N ALA A 63 -0.94 8.74 -8.52
CA ALA A 63 -0.08 8.21 -9.57
C ALA A 63 -0.78 8.34 -10.92
N ASN A 64 -0.16 9.05 -11.85
CA ASN A 64 -0.66 9.14 -13.21
C ASN A 64 -0.11 7.97 -14.05
N TYR A 65 -0.36 6.74 -13.58
CA TYR A 65 0.00 5.54 -14.32
C TYR A 65 -1.08 5.28 -15.38
N SER A 66 -0.70 5.46 -16.64
CA SER A 66 -1.60 5.16 -17.78
C SER A 66 -1.68 3.66 -18.07
N GLU A 67 -0.62 2.92 -17.74
CA GLU A 67 -0.50 1.48 -17.96
C GLU A 67 0.24 0.86 -16.77
N LEU A 68 -0.28 -0.26 -16.26
CA LEU A 68 0.40 -1.10 -15.27
C LEU A 68 0.84 -2.37 -15.97
N PHE A 69 2.15 -2.62 -15.95
CA PHE A 69 2.71 -3.88 -16.38
C PHE A 69 2.82 -4.75 -15.14
N VAL A 70 1.97 -5.77 -15.06
CA VAL A 70 2.20 -6.86 -14.10
C VAL A 70 3.41 -7.59 -14.63
N SER A 71 4.56 -7.43 -13.97
CA SER A 71 5.69 -8.31 -14.25
C SER A 71 5.26 -9.72 -13.88
N ASP A 72 5.02 -10.55 -14.89
CA ASP A 72 4.91 -12.01 -14.76
C ASP A 72 6.33 -12.53 -14.47
N GLU A 73 6.86 -12.22 -13.28
CA GLU A 73 8.05 -12.89 -12.76
C GLU A 73 7.59 -14.00 -11.81
N GLU A 74 6.78 -14.90 -12.35
CA GLU A 74 6.71 -16.31 -11.92
C GLU A 74 7.56 -17.17 -12.89
N ALA A 75 8.72 -16.65 -13.32
CA ALA A 75 9.64 -17.37 -14.19
C ALA A 75 11.10 -16.89 -14.05
N ALA A 76 11.74 -17.22 -12.92
CA ALA A 76 13.13 -17.70 -12.86
C ALA A 76 13.46 -18.31 -11.49
#